data_AF-A0A8J0TYB3-F1
#
_entry.id   AF-A0A8J0TYB3-F1
#
_cell.length_a   1.000
_cell.length_b   1.000
_cell.length_c   1.000
_cell.angle_alpha   90.00
_cell.angle_beta   90.00
_cell.angle_gamma   90.00
#
_symmetry.space_group_name_H-M   'P 1'
#
loop_
_entity.id
_entity.type
_entity.pdbx_description
1 polymer ?
#
loop_
_entity_poly.entity_id
_entity_poly.type
_entity_poly.pdbx_seq_one_letter_code
_entity_poly.pdbx_strand_id
1 'polypeptide(L)'
;MATGDFPFHGDSSGALETSVLEDIPKIPSYVSWNTEALIDKLLCKDPHYRLGLDKEIFRQPLFQDTDWDAVVAHAVPPPFPPEIKEINTCNNTIKVISSEESLGKPITSKEQRKFQGFSFKNPEYQ
;
A
#
# COMPACT_ATOMS: atom_id res chain seq x y z
N MET A 1 -1.25 4.14 9.51
CA MET A 1 -2.73 4.32 9.47
C MET A 1 -3.34 4.29 10.86
N ALA A 2 -3.47 3.13 11.52
CA ALA A 2 -4.11 3.04 12.85
C ALA A 2 -3.29 3.70 13.98
N THR A 3 -1.98 3.54 13.97
CA THR A 3 -1.06 4.08 15.00
C THR A 3 -0.45 5.42 14.59
N GLY A 4 -0.25 5.63 13.29
CA GLY A 4 0.46 6.80 12.75
C GLY A 4 1.98 6.64 12.70
N ASP A 5 2.51 5.51 13.16
CA ASP A 5 3.95 5.21 13.25
C ASP A 5 4.25 3.79 12.71
N PHE A 6 5.53 3.49 12.51
CA PHE A 6 6.01 2.18 12.08
C PHE A 6 5.88 1.15 13.22
N PRO A 7 5.60 -0.14 12.91
CA PRO A 7 5.50 -1.19 13.93
C PRO A 7 6.86 -1.70 14.43
N PHE A 8 7.94 -1.44 13.68
CA PHE A 8 9.32 -1.88 14.00
C PHE A 8 10.27 -0.70 13.83
N HIS A 9 11.30 -0.66 14.66
CA HIS A 9 12.27 0.43 14.70
C HIS A 9 13.69 -0.11 14.82
N GLY A 10 14.67 0.68 14.37
CA GLY A 10 16.08 0.37 14.58
C GLY A 10 16.96 1.54 14.18
N ASP A 11 18.04 1.73 14.93
CA ASP A 11 18.98 2.85 14.70
C ASP A 11 19.87 2.62 13.46
N SER A 12 19.81 1.43 12.87
CA SER A 12 20.51 1.03 11.64
C SER A 12 19.69 0.00 10.86
N SER A 13 20.04 -0.23 9.59
CA SER A 13 19.36 -1.27 8.77
C SER A 13 19.37 -2.63 9.45
N GLY A 14 20.51 -3.07 9.99
CA GLY A 14 20.62 -4.36 10.66
C GLY A 14 19.79 -4.43 11.95
N ALA A 15 19.71 -3.34 12.71
CA ALA A 15 18.84 -3.28 13.89
C ALA A 15 17.36 -3.35 13.52
N LEU A 16 16.95 -2.66 12.45
CA LEU A 16 15.59 -2.70 11.94
C LEU A 16 15.23 -4.10 11.42
N GLU A 17 16.13 -4.74 10.67
CA GLU A 17 15.96 -6.12 10.20
C GLU A 17 15.79 -7.08 11.37
N THR A 18 16.60 -6.94 12.42
CA THR A 18 16.47 -7.73 13.64
C THR A 18 15.12 -7.48 14.33
N SER A 19 14.69 -6.22 14.44
CA SER A 19 13.38 -5.88 15.00
C SER A 19 12.23 -6.50 14.20
N VAL A 20 12.31 -6.45 12.87
CA VAL A 20 11.31 -7.08 11.98
C VAL A 20 11.29 -8.60 12.11
N LEU A 21 12.40 -9.25 12.44
CA LEU A 21 12.46 -10.71 12.60
C LEU A 21 12.00 -11.15 13.99
N GLU A 22 12.45 -10.46 15.04
CA GLU A 22 12.38 -10.96 16.41
C GLU A 22 11.33 -10.24 17.27
N ASP A 23 11.15 -8.93 17.08
CA ASP A 23 10.30 -8.14 17.98
C ASP A 23 8.81 -8.37 17.70
N ILE A 24 8.01 -8.20 18.76
CA ILE A 24 6.56 -8.09 18.68
C ILE A 24 6.22 -6.59 18.70
N PRO A 25 5.51 -6.06 17.69
CA PRO A 25 5.09 -4.66 17.64
C PRO A 25 4.28 -4.27 18.88
N LYS A 26 4.57 -3.11 19.45
CA LYS A 26 3.78 -2.57 20.55
C LYS A 26 2.60 -1.78 20.01
N ILE A 27 1.39 -2.28 20.24
CA ILE A 27 0.17 -1.61 19.83
C ILE A 27 -0.32 -0.67 20.95
N PRO A 28 -0.55 0.63 20.66
CA PRO A 28 -1.06 1.56 21.66
C PRO A 28 -2.48 1.22 22.15
N SER A 29 -2.79 1.53 23.40
CA SER A 29 -4.07 1.20 24.04
C SER A 29 -5.30 1.90 23.46
N TYR A 30 -5.13 2.95 22.65
CA TYR A 30 -6.23 3.61 21.95
C TYR A 30 -6.68 2.85 20.70
N VAL A 31 -5.90 1.87 20.26
CA VAL A 31 -6.27 1.00 19.12
C VAL A 31 -7.30 -0.01 19.60
N SER A 32 -8.35 -0.23 18.80
CA SER A 32 -9.39 -1.18 19.17
C SER A 32 -8.86 -2.61 19.14
N TRP A 33 -9.40 -3.46 20.02
CA TRP A 33 -9.02 -4.88 20.12
C TRP A 33 -9.12 -5.62 18.77
N ASN A 34 -10.18 -5.36 17.99
CA ASN A 34 -10.35 -5.98 16.66
C ASN A 34 -9.25 -5.57 15.68
N THR A 35 -8.71 -4.34 15.82
CA THR A 35 -7.62 -3.84 14.99
C THR A 35 -6.28 -4.44 15.44
N GLU A 36 -6.03 -4.47 16.74
CA GLU A 36 -4.84 -5.11 17.34
C GLU A 36 -4.76 -6.59 16.95
N ALA A 37 -5.84 -7.34 17.14
CA ALA A 37 -5.91 -8.76 16.79
C ALA A 37 -5.70 -9.02 15.28
N LEU A 38 -6.14 -8.10 14.41
CA LEU A 38 -5.85 -8.18 12.98
C LEU A 38 -4.37 -7.94 12.70
N ILE A 39 -3.79 -6.90 13.30
CA ILE A 39 -2.37 -6.54 13.13
C ILE A 39 -1.48 -7.71 13.55
N ASP A 40 -1.73 -8.33 14.71
CA ASP A 40 -0.96 -9.47 15.21
C ASP A 40 -0.98 -10.66 14.24
N LYS A 41 -2.16 -10.97 13.69
CA LYS A 41 -2.32 -12.06 12.72
C LYS A 41 -1.62 -11.78 11.39
N LEU A 42 -1.61 -10.52 10.94
CA LEU A 42 -0.92 -10.10 9.72
C LEU A 42 0.61 -10.06 9.91
N LEU A 43 1.07 -9.67 11.09
CA LEU A 43 2.50 -9.56 11.44
C LEU A 43 3.07 -10.84 12.07
N CYS A 44 2.33 -11.96 11.95
CA CYS A 44 2.82 -13.27 12.33
C CYS A 44 4.11 -13.61 11.55
N LYS A 45 5.18 -13.98 12.27
CA LYS A 45 6.50 -14.23 11.67
C LYS A 45 6.46 -15.47 10.77
N ASP A 46 5.80 -16.53 11.22
CA ASP A 46 5.64 -17.75 10.45
C ASP A 46 4.61 -17.54 9.32
N PRO A 47 5.02 -17.62 8.04
CA PRO A 47 4.13 -17.40 6.91
C PRO A 47 3.03 -18.47 6.79
N HIS A 48 3.19 -19.66 7.37
CA HIS A 48 2.18 -20.72 7.34
C HIS A 48 0.97 -20.41 8.23
N TYR A 49 1.18 -19.62 9.29
CA TYR A 49 0.13 -19.18 10.21
C TYR A 49 -0.27 -17.71 10.00
N ARG A 50 0.43 -16.99 9.11
CA ARG A 50 0.12 -15.61 8.80
C ARG A 50 -1.21 -15.51 8.08
N LEU A 51 -2.07 -14.62 8.58
CA LEU A 51 -3.35 -14.34 7.96
C LEU A 51 -3.15 -13.80 6.54
N GLY A 52 -3.84 -14.40 5.56
CA GLY A 52 -3.79 -13.92 4.19
C GLY A 52 -4.18 -14.93 3.12
N LEU A 53 -4.57 -16.15 3.49
CA LEU A 53 -5.01 -17.14 2.52
C LEU A 53 -6.45 -16.84 2.09
N ASP A 54 -6.65 -16.73 0.77
CA ASP A 54 -7.93 -16.54 0.09
C ASP A 54 -8.81 -15.39 0.64
N LYS A 55 -9.70 -15.73 1.58
CA LYS A 55 -10.79 -14.87 2.08
C LYS A 55 -10.76 -14.69 3.60
N GLU A 56 -9.72 -15.15 4.28
CA GLU A 56 -9.64 -15.07 5.73
C GLU A 56 -9.58 -13.63 6.25
N ILE A 57 -8.98 -12.72 5.48
CA ILE A 57 -8.89 -11.30 5.81
C ILE A 57 -10.29 -10.68 5.86
N PHE A 58 -11.12 -10.95 4.86
CA PHE A 58 -12.48 -10.39 4.76
C PHE A 58 -13.41 -10.82 5.91
N ARG A 59 -13.06 -11.92 6.60
CA ARG A 59 -13.83 -12.50 7.71
C ARG A 59 -13.38 -12.01 9.09
N GLN A 60 -12.36 -11.16 9.18
CA GLN A 60 -11.90 -10.67 10.48
C GLN A 60 -12.94 -9.74 11.12
N PRO A 61 -13.06 -9.73 12.46
CA PRO A 61 -14.04 -8.90 13.17
C PRO A 61 -13.97 -7.40 12.84
N LEU A 62 -12.79 -6.90 12.44
CA LEU A 62 -12.64 -5.52 12.00
C LEU A 62 -13.53 -5.18 10.79
N PHE A 63 -13.80 -6.15 9.93
CA PHE A 63 -14.55 -5.99 8.68
C PHE A 63 -15.96 -6.59 8.73
N GLN A 64 -16.46 -6.95 9.92
CA GLN A 64 -17.75 -7.64 10.05
C GLN A 64 -18.93 -6.88 9.44
N ASP A 65 -18.87 -5.54 9.45
CA ASP A 65 -19.92 -4.65 8.95
C ASP A 65 -19.63 -4.17 7.52
N THR A 66 -18.65 -4.77 6.84
CA THR A 66 -18.24 -4.41 5.48
C THR A 66 -18.94 -5.27 4.44
N ASP A 67 -19.74 -4.64 3.58
CA ASP A 67 -20.28 -5.27 2.37
C ASP A 67 -19.23 -5.20 1.25
N TRP A 68 -18.51 -6.29 1.05
CA TRP A 68 -17.45 -6.38 0.05
C TRP A 68 -17.96 -6.33 -1.39
N ASP A 69 -19.18 -6.82 -1.66
CA ASP A 69 -19.77 -6.76 -2.99
C ASP A 69 -20.15 -5.31 -3.33
N ALA A 70 -20.70 -4.56 -2.37
CA ALA A 70 -20.95 -3.13 -2.52
C ALA A 70 -19.66 -2.30 -2.68
N VAL A 71 -18.58 -2.67 -1.97
CA VAL A 71 -17.26 -2.04 -2.14
C VAL A 71 -16.72 -2.25 -3.55
N VAL A 72 -16.74 -3.51 -4.04
CA VAL A 72 -16.29 -3.84 -5.41
C VAL A 72 -17.16 -3.18 -6.47
N ALA A 73 -18.45 -2.99 -6.22
CA ALA A 73 -19.37 -2.26 -7.11
C ALA A 73 -19.24 -0.73 -7.02
N HIS A 74 -18.30 -0.20 -6.23
CA HIS A 74 -18.15 1.25 -5.96
C HIS A 74 -19.42 1.91 -5.39
N ALA A 75 -20.28 1.13 -4.71
CA ALA A 75 -21.55 1.59 -4.16
C ALA A 75 -21.41 2.15 -2.72
N VAL A 76 -20.28 1.90 -2.05
CA VAL A 76 -19.98 2.47 -0.73
C VAL A 76 -19.27 3.82 -0.90
N PRO A 77 -19.83 4.94 -0.38
CA PRO A 77 -19.17 6.23 -0.46
C PRO A 77 -17.87 6.24 0.37
N PRO A 78 -16.77 6.83 -0.15
CA PRO A 78 -15.52 6.90 0.60
C PRO A 78 -15.69 7.79 1.84
N PRO A 79 -15.10 7.41 2.99
CA PRO A 79 -15.22 8.19 4.23
C PRO A 79 -14.51 9.55 4.17
N PHE A 80 -13.54 9.70 3.27
CA PHE A 80 -12.81 10.94 3.03
C PHE A 80 -12.74 11.22 1.52
N PRO A 81 -13.79 11.83 0.94
CA PRO A 81 -13.78 12.19 -0.48
C PRO A 81 -12.76 13.32 -0.71
N PRO A 82 -11.92 13.24 -1.77
CA PRO A 82 -10.98 14.31 -2.07
C PRO A 82 -11.72 15.58 -2.51
N GLU A 83 -11.21 16.74 -2.11
CA GLU A 83 -11.71 18.03 -2.60
C GLU A 83 -11.17 18.27 -4.02
N ILE A 84 -12.06 18.18 -5.02
CA ILE A 84 -11.71 18.44 -6.42
C ILE A 84 -12.24 19.82 -6.78
N LYS A 85 -11.33 20.79 -6.97
CA LYS A 85 -11.68 22.17 -7.36
C LYS A 85 -11.91 22.30 -8.86
N GLU A 86 -11.02 21.72 -9.66
CA GLU A 86 -11.15 21.64 -11.12
C GLU A 86 -10.56 20.33 -11.64
N ILE A 87 -11.05 19.88 -12.80
CA ILE A 87 -10.75 18.57 -13.40
C ILE A 87 -9.25 18.38 -13.73
N ASN A 88 -8.47 19.47 -13.80
CA ASN A 88 -7.06 19.45 -14.24
C ASN A 88 -6.07 19.96 -13.18
N THR A 89 -6.46 20.11 -11.92
CA THR A 89 -5.54 20.67 -10.91
C THR A 89 -4.80 19.59 -10.11
N CYS A 90 -3.47 19.65 -10.13
CA CYS A 90 -2.59 18.78 -9.33
C CYS A 90 -2.48 19.22 -7.85
N ASN A 91 -3.57 19.70 -7.24
CA ASN A 91 -3.56 20.31 -5.91
C ASN A 91 -3.18 19.33 -4.79
N ASN A 92 -3.35 18.03 -5.01
CA ASN A 92 -3.04 16.97 -4.05
C ASN A 92 -1.66 16.32 -4.29
N THR A 93 -0.84 16.89 -5.17
CA THR A 93 0.52 16.37 -5.41
C THR A 93 1.54 17.09 -4.53
N ILE A 94 2.52 16.34 -4.06
CA ILE A 94 3.71 16.92 -3.42
C ILE A 94 4.44 17.73 -4.49
N LYS A 95 4.75 18.99 -4.21
CA LYS A 95 5.59 19.87 -5.06
C LYS A 95 7.06 19.41 -5.08
N VAL A 96 7.31 18.14 -5.36
CA VAL A 96 8.63 17.58 -5.66
C VAL A 96 8.63 17.27 -7.15
N ILE A 97 8.52 18.32 -7.95
CA ILE A 97 8.93 18.23 -9.35
C ILE A 97 10.33 18.80 -9.35
N SER A 98 11.32 17.91 -9.21
CA SER A 98 12.72 18.27 -9.46
C SER A 98 12.81 18.83 -10.87
N SER A 99 13.14 20.11 -10.96
CA SER A 99 13.33 20.90 -12.19
C SER A 99 14.57 20.47 -12.98
N GLU A 100 14.79 19.17 -13.14
CA GLU A 100 15.90 18.65 -13.93
C GLU A 100 15.32 17.93 -15.13
N GLU A 101 15.10 18.69 -16.22
CA GLU A 101 15.05 18.14 -17.57
C GLU A 101 16.43 17.58 -17.92
N SER A 102 16.76 16.45 -17.31
CA SER A 102 17.79 15.56 -17.78
C SER A 102 17.19 14.83 -18.99
N LEU A 103 17.32 15.43 -20.17
CA LEU A 103 17.25 14.67 -21.42
C LEU A 103 18.42 13.68 -21.35
N GLY A 104 18.14 12.49 -20.84
CA GLY A 104 19.13 11.43 -20.68
C GLY A 104 19.88 11.18 -21.99
N LYS A 105 21.14 10.75 -21.88
CA LYS A 105 21.96 10.43 -23.05
C LYS A 105 21.24 9.38 -23.93
N PRO A 106 21.30 9.51 -25.27
CA PRO A 106 20.70 8.53 -26.16
C PRO A 106 21.32 7.15 -25.91
N ILE A 107 20.46 6.13 -25.72
CA ILE A 107 20.88 4.75 -25.52
C ILE A 107 21.20 4.06 -26.85
N THR A 108 22.03 3.02 -26.79
CA THR A 108 22.43 2.25 -27.98
C THR A 108 21.28 1.39 -28.51
N SER A 109 21.35 0.99 -29.78
CA SER A 109 20.34 0.09 -30.39
C SER A 109 20.22 -1.27 -29.66
N LYS A 110 21.31 -1.74 -29.03
CA LYS A 110 21.30 -2.99 -28.24
C LYS A 110 20.49 -2.81 -26.94
N GLU A 111 20.59 -1.64 -26.32
CA GLU A 111 19.82 -1.29 -25.12
C GLU A 111 18.36 -1.04 -25.47
N GLN A 112 18.07 -0.36 -26.59
CA GLN A 112 16.71 -0.15 -27.08
C GLN A 112 15.96 -1.47 -27.30
N ARG A 113 16.65 -2.52 -27.79
CA ARG A 113 16.05 -3.85 -28.00
C ARG A 113 15.57 -4.51 -26.72
N LYS A 114 16.10 -4.15 -25.54
CA LYS A 114 15.62 -4.69 -24.26
C LYS A 114 14.17 -4.26 -23.95
N PHE A 115 13.68 -3.21 -24.60
CA PHE A 115 12.31 -2.69 -24.43
C PHE A 115 11.33 -3.20 -25.51
N GLN A 116 11.71 -4.20 -26.32
CA GLN A 116 10.76 -4.84 -27.21
C GLN A 116 9.61 -5.48 -26.41
N GLY A 117 8.36 -5.24 -26.81
CA GLY A 117 7.18 -5.69 -26.08
C GLY A 117 6.71 -4.73 -24.96
N PHE A 118 7.35 -3.58 -24.78
CA PHE A 118 6.92 -2.58 -23.79
C PHE A 118 5.60 -1.88 -24.16
N SER A 119 5.34 -1.69 -25.45
CA SER A 119 4.15 -0.99 -25.92
C SER A 119 2.89 -1.81 -25.64
N PHE A 120 1.96 -1.23 -24.88
CA PHE A 120 0.65 -1.79 -24.57
C PHE A 120 -0.44 -0.73 -24.81
N LYS A 121 -1.54 -1.11 -25.44
CA LYS A 121 -2.77 -0.32 -25.54
C LYS A 121 -3.93 -1.19 -25.06
N ASN A 122 -4.74 -0.68 -24.13
CA ASN A 122 -5.93 -1.39 -23.68
C ASN A 122 -6.94 -1.51 -24.86
N PRO A 123 -7.36 -2.73 -25.26
CA PRO A 123 -8.34 -2.93 -26.33
C PRO A 123 -9.71 -2.28 -26.09
N GLU A 124 -10.11 -2.07 -24.83
CA GLU A 124 -11.41 -1.48 -24.48
C GLU A 124 -11.51 0.04 -24.75
N TYR A 125 -10.37 0.69 -24.95
CA TYR A 125 -10.29 2.14 -25.23
C TYR A 125 -9.76 2.40 -26.66
N GLN A 126 -10.16 1.56 -27.62
CA GLN A 126 -9.78 1.73 -29.04
C GLN A 126 -10.66 2.71 -29.79
#